data_AF-A0A9P0VPM8-F1
#
_entry.id   AF-A0A9P0VPM8-F1
#
_cell.length_a   1.000
_cell.length_b   1.000
_cell.length_c   1.000
_cell.angle_alpha   90.00
_cell.angle_beta   90.00
_cell.angle_gamma   90.00
#
_symmetry.space_group_name_H-M   'P 1'
#
loop_
_entity.id
_entity.type
_entity.pdbx_description
1 polymer ?
#
loop_
_entity_poly.entity_id
_entity_poly.type
_entity_poly.pdbx_seq_one_letter_code
_entity_poly.pdbx_strand_id
1 'polypeptide(L)' 'MTYAAVAWGYVSKTMKKRLQAQQNMALREAVDARGMYLTVLYDELRQVPVVIQMRERARKFLKRNKVL' A
#
# COMPACT_ATOMS: atom_id res chain seq x y z
N MET A 1 43.89 0.88 32.48
CA MET A 1 42.72 1.64 32.00
C MET A 1 41.92 0.79 31.01
N THR A 2 40.76 0.29 31.45
CA THR A 2 39.47 0.23 30.72
C THR A 2 39.42 -0.26 29.26
N TYR A 3 39.69 -1.54 29.00
CA TYR A 3 39.28 -2.19 27.74
C TYR A 3 37.77 -2.52 27.70
N ALA A 4 37.16 -2.78 28.88
CA ALA A 4 35.75 -3.17 28.96
C ALA A 4 34.78 -2.07 28.49
N ALA A 5 35.02 -0.80 28.88
CA ALA A 5 34.12 0.32 28.55
C ALA A 5 34.01 0.59 27.03
N VAL A 6 35.10 0.34 26.29
CA VAL A 6 35.13 0.54 24.83
C VAL A 6 34.26 -0.51 24.13
N ALA A 7 34.32 -1.77 24.57
CA ALA A 7 33.53 -2.86 23.99
C ALA A 7 32.01 -2.63 24.16
N TRP A 8 31.55 -2.21 25.34
CA TRP A 8 30.13 -1.90 25.58
C TRP A 8 29.63 -0.72 24.74
N GLY A 9 30.45 0.31 24.57
CA GLY A 9 30.14 1.46 23.71
C GLY A 9 30.03 1.10 22.23
N TYR A 10 30.91 0.23 21.72
CA TYR A 10 30.85 -0.27 20.34
C TYR A 10 29.64 -1.16 20.10
N VAL A 11 29.37 -2.11 21.01
CA VAL A 11 28.20 -3.01 20.94
C VAL A 11 26.90 -2.21 20.89
N SER A 12 26.76 -1.17 21.72
CA SER A 12 25.61 -0.27 21.74
C SER A 12 25.40 0.47 20.41
N LYS A 13 26.48 1.00 19.79
CA LYS A 13 26.39 1.69 18.50
C LYS A 13 25.99 0.74 17.36
N THR A 14 26.58 -0.47 17.31
CA THR A 14 26.19 -1.48 16.31
C THR A 14 24.76 -1.98 16.51
N MET A 15 24.32 -2.15 17.76
CA MET A 15 22.96 -2.57 18.07
C MET A 15 21.94 -1.52 17.62
N LYS A 16 22.21 -0.23 17.88
CA LYS A 16 21.36 0.88 17.39
C LYS A 16 21.28 0.93 15.87
N LYS A 17 22.39 0.74 15.16
CA LYS A 17 22.39 0.70 13.67
C LYS A 17 21.57 -0.47 13.14
N ARG A 18 21.68 -1.65 13.75
CA ARG A 18 20.87 -2.83 13.35
C ARG A 18 19.38 -2.61 13.61
N LEU A 19 19.03 -2.04 14.76
CA LEU A 19 17.64 -1.73 15.09
C LEU A 19 17.05 -0.70 14.11
N GLN A 20 17.81 0.34 13.77
CA GLN A 20 17.37 1.36 12.81
C GLN A 20 17.23 0.79 11.39
N ALA A 21 18.12 -0.12 10.98
CA ALA A 21 17.99 -0.82 9.70
C ALA A 21 16.74 -1.71 9.66
N GLN A 22 16.44 -2.44 10.75
CA GLN A 22 15.22 -3.25 10.86
C GLN A 22 13.96 -2.39 10.84
N GLN A 23 13.94 -1.26 11.55
CA GLN A 23 12.83 -0.32 11.51
C GLN A 23 12.61 0.27 10.12
N ASN A 24 13.69 0.66 9.43
CA ASN A 24 13.61 1.17 8.07
C ASN A 24 13.11 0.12 7.07
N MET A 25 13.52 -1.14 7.21
CA MET A 25 12.99 -2.23 6.38
C MET A 25 11.50 -2.44 6.62
N ALA A 26 11.07 -2.54 7.88
CA ALA A 26 9.66 -2.71 8.22
C ALA A 26 8.80 -1.53 7.75
N LEU A 27 9.30 -0.30 7.87
CA LEU A 27 8.62 0.89 7.34
C LEU A 27 8.50 0.85 5.81
N ARG A 28 9.55 0.40 5.12
CA ARG A 28 9.52 0.30 3.65
C ARG A 28 8.49 -0.72 3.17
N GLU A 29 8.46 -1.89 3.79
CA GLU A 29 7.46 -2.93 3.50
C GLU A 29 6.03 -2.42 3.76
N ALA A 30 5.81 -1.69 4.85
CA ALA A 30 4.50 -1.10 5.16
C ALA A 30 4.09 -0.02 4.15
N VAL A 31 5.03 0.80 3.67
CA VAL A 31 4.77 1.82 2.65
C VAL A 31 4.48 1.20 1.29
N ASP A 32 5.25 0.18 0.88
CA ASP A 32 5.04 -0.53 -0.39
C ASP A 32 3.68 -1.24 -0.41
N ALA A 33 3.32 -1.91 0.69
CA ALA A 33 1.99 -2.52 0.84
C ALA A 33 0.88 -1.46 0.75
N ARG A 34 1.02 -0.32 1.43
CA ARG A 34 0.05 0.78 1.38
C ARG A 34 -0.08 1.36 -0.02
N GLY A 35 1.03 1.48 -0.76
CA GLY A 35 1.04 1.92 -2.16
C GLY A 35 0.24 0.97 -3.06
N MET A 36 0.45 -0.33 -2.91
CA MET A 36 -0.32 -1.35 -3.65
C MET A 36 -1.83 -1.27 -3.37
N TYR A 37 -2.23 -1.17 -2.09
CA TYR A 37 -3.66 -1.02 -1.74
C TYR A 37 -4.30 0.23 -2.35
N LEU A 38 -3.57 1.36 -2.34
CA LEU A 38 -4.03 2.60 -2.98
C LEU A 38 -4.24 2.41 -4.49
N THR A 39 -3.29 1.77 -5.17
CA THR A 39 -3.41 1.56 -6.63
C THR A 39 -4.62 0.70 -7.01
N VAL A 40 -4.89 -0.37 -6.25
CA VAL A 40 -6.06 -1.24 -6.48
C VAL A 40 -7.36 -0.46 -6.26
N LEU A 41 -7.44 0.33 -5.19
CA LEU A 41 -8.62 1.16 -4.91
C LEU A 41 -8.88 2.20 -6.01
N TYR A 42 -7.83 2.82 -6.56
CA TYR A 42 -7.98 3.74 -7.68
C TYR A 42 -8.47 3.05 -8.95
N ASP A 43 -7.97 1.86 -9.26
CA ASP A 43 -8.42 1.08 -10.42
C ASP A 43 -9.86 0.57 -10.28
N GLU A 44 -10.27 0.18 -9.06
CA GLU A 44 -11.65 -0.18 -8.77
C GLU A 44 -12.60 1.03 -8.90
N LEU A 45 -12.22 2.19 -8.36
CA LEU A 45 -13.02 3.42 -8.47
C LEU A 45 -13.15 3.89 -9.93
N ARG A 46 -12.14 3.66 -10.77
CA ARG A 46 -12.19 3.98 -12.20
C ARG A 46 -13.15 3.10 -12.99
N GLN A 47 -13.43 1.89 -12.52
CA GLN A 47 -14.39 0.98 -13.15
C GLN A 47 -15.85 1.31 -12.84
N VAL A 48 -16.13 1.95 -11.70
CA VAL A 48 -17.49 2.38 -11.30
C VAL A 48 -18.22 3.19 -12.38
N PRO A 49 -17.65 4.25 -13.01
CA PRO A 49 -18.33 4.99 -14.06
C PRO A 49 -18.59 4.16 -15.32
N VAL A 50 -17.72 3.18 -15.64
CA VAL A 50 -17.92 2.27 -16.78
C VAL A 50 -19.13 1.36 -16.51
N VAL A 51 -19.26 0.83 -15.30
CA VAL A 51 -20.41 0.01 -14.89
C VAL A 51 -21.71 0.81 -14.91
N ILE A 52 -21.70 2.06 -14.45
CA ILE A 52 -22.86 2.96 -14.50
C ILE A 52 -23.27 3.23 -15.95
N GLN A 53 -22.31 3.53 -16.84
CA GLN A 53 -22.59 3.75 -18.26
C GLN A 53 -23.14 2.50 -18.96
N MET A 54 -22.61 1.31 -18.66
CA MET A 54 -23.12 0.04 -19.19
C MET A 54 -24.56 -0.23 -18.71
N ARG A 55 -24.85 0.05 -17.43
CA ARG A 55 -26.22 -0.06 -16.88
C ARG A 55 -27.20 0.90 -17.55
N GLU A 56 -26.81 2.15 -17.79
CA GLU A 56 -27.66 3.12 -18.50
C GLU A 56 -27.91 2.72 -19.96
N ARG A 57 -26.87 2.23 -20.66
CA ARG A 57 -27.00 1.72 -22.03
C ARG A 57 -27.95 0.53 -22.08
N ALA A 58 -27.83 -0.41 -21.14
CA ALA A 58 -28.75 -1.54 -21.02
C ALA A 58 -30.18 -1.06 -20.78
N ARG A 59 -30.40 -0.07 -19.89
CA ARG A 59 -31.73 0.52 -19.66
C ARG A 59 -32.34 1.15 -20.91
N LYS A 60 -31.56 1.93 -21.66
CA LYS A 60 -31.98 2.54 -22.93
C LYS A 60 -32.31 1.48 -23.98
N PHE A 61 -31.50 0.42 -24.05
CA PHE A 61 -31.74 -0.72 -24.96
C PHE A 61 -33.04 -1.44 -24.62
N LEU A 62 -33.30 -1.75 -23.35
CA LEU A 62 -34.53 -2.42 -22.92
C LEU A 62 -35.77 -1.57 -23.20
N LYS A 63 -35.72 -0.26 -22.91
CA LYS A 63 -36.79 0.69 -23.24
C LYS A 63 -37.05 0.78 -24.74
N ARG A 64 -36.00 0.77 -25.56
CA ARG A 64 -36.11 0.83 -27.03
C ARG A 64 -36.75 -0.42 -27.63
N ASN A 65 -36.52 -1.57 -27.01
CA ASN A 65 -37.10 -2.84 -27.44
C ASN A 65 -38.48 -3.14 -26.81
N LYS A 66 -39.07 -2.20 -26.06
CA LYS A 66 -40.37 -2.37 -25.38
C LYS A 66 -40.43 -3.60 -24.46
N VAL A 67 -39.28 -3.99 -23.90
CA VAL A 67 -39.18 -5.09 -22.91
C VAL A 67 -39.50 -4.60 -21.50
N LEU A 68 -39.38 -3.28 -21.28
CA LEU A 68 -39.79 -2.52 -20.09
C LEU A 68 -40.64 -1.32 -20.51
#